data_AF-A0A7S1S7F5-F1
#
_entry.id   AF-A0A7S1S7F5-F1
#
_cell.length_a   1.000
_cell.length_b   1.000
_cell.length_c   1.000
_cell.angle_alpha   90.00
_cell.angle_beta   90.00
_cell.angle_gamma   90.00
#
_symmetry.space_group_name_H-M   'P 1'
#
loop_
_entity.id
_entity.type
_entity.pdbx_description
1 polymer ?
#
loop_
_entity_poly.entity_id
_entity_poly.type
_entity_poly.pdbx_seq_one_letter_code
_entity_poly.pdbx_strand_id
1 'polypeptide(L)'
;RGWGGGGGMTVEQTVGVVKEVTAAVFRVRDFSYICTPSEKVVAGVDARDLERNSVCSGPILQAGACSFKIIVAWSLGHDGSVTDYSMLGIAVQRVNGREDPVIMQLELRLVNRDPCQDIAMRSNIQPLRNTLGWYPSPYAMGREQADGFIPLRSVLDPANGWLVDDTLTVECKMTVSFSRIESVPFLVGAKPDALADLGNQLGAFLDSGHLTDVVVKVGDESIRAHSAILAARSPVFDATWSTSMKEQAEKEVTITDLEPSAVNRMIRFMYTGALSSELSNDNETIALLEAAHRYQVSTLVELCVVALSSRLTVEVVAERLMVADLAGLESLRRACLMFITSSSGRVAAVQATDGYAKLAQKRPHLALDILATAFPPTTVETIAV
;
A
#
# COMPACT_ATOMS: atom_id res chain seq x y z
N ARG A 1 -1.27 27.92 22.22
CA ARG A 1 -0.90 28.40 20.86
C ARG A 1 -0.63 27.17 20.03
N GLY A 2 -1.34 27.02 18.91
CA GLY A 2 -1.34 25.82 18.08
C GLY A 2 -2.76 25.39 17.71
N TRP A 3 -3.48 26.27 17.02
CA TRP A 3 -4.67 25.89 16.25
C TRP A 3 -4.17 25.56 14.84
N GLY A 4 -4.47 24.36 14.34
CA GLY A 4 -4.13 23.94 13.00
C GLY A 4 -4.95 22.72 12.62
N GLY A 5 -5.80 22.87 11.60
CA GLY A 5 -6.58 21.79 11.00
C GLY A 5 -8.08 21.93 11.19
N GLY A 6 -8.71 22.81 10.41
CA GLY A 6 -10.13 22.69 10.11
C GLY A 6 -10.35 21.47 9.19
N GLY A 7 -10.24 20.27 9.76
CA GLY A 7 -10.74 19.08 9.11
C GLY A 7 -12.25 19.10 9.22
N GLY A 8 -12.97 19.11 8.10
CA GLY A 8 -14.35 18.63 8.11
C GLY A 8 -14.33 17.29 8.85
N MET A 9 -15.16 17.14 9.88
CA MET A 9 -15.24 15.91 10.67
C MET A 9 -15.73 14.79 9.74
N THR A 10 -14.80 14.14 9.06
CA THR A 10 -15.06 12.90 8.34
C THR A 10 -15.15 11.82 9.41
N VAL A 11 -16.35 11.25 9.55
CA VAL A 11 -16.50 10.03 10.32
C VAL A 11 -16.07 8.90 9.40
N GLU A 12 -15.03 8.18 9.80
CA GLU A 12 -14.71 6.90 9.19
C GLU A 12 -15.83 5.94 9.54
N GLN A 13 -16.73 5.70 8.59
CA GLN A 13 -17.75 4.68 8.74
C GLN A 13 -17.27 3.43 8.00
N THR A 14 -17.33 2.30 8.68
CA THR A 14 -17.22 1.01 7.98
C THR A 14 -18.51 0.83 7.19
N VAL A 15 -18.44 1.02 5.87
CA VAL A 15 -19.60 0.92 4.96
C VAL A 15 -19.82 -0.52 4.49
N GLY A 16 -18.82 -1.38 4.66
CA GLY A 16 -18.96 -2.81 4.42
C GLY A 16 -17.74 -3.61 4.83
N VAL A 17 -17.83 -4.93 4.63
CA VAL A 17 -16.70 -5.85 4.79
C VAL A 17 -16.39 -6.45 3.43
N VAL A 18 -15.19 -6.20 2.91
CA VAL A 18 -14.68 -6.91 1.73
C VAL A 18 -14.11 -8.22 2.20
N LYS A 19 -14.58 -9.33 1.62
CA LYS A 19 -14.04 -10.67 1.88
C LYS A 19 -13.22 -11.10 0.68
N GLU A 20 -11.94 -11.37 0.90
CA GLU A 20 -11.09 -12.02 -0.08
C GLU A 20 -10.88 -13.47 0.30
N VAL A 21 -10.92 -14.36 -0.69
CA VAL A 21 -10.72 -15.80 -0.49
C VAL A 21 -9.45 -16.20 -1.22
N THR A 22 -8.54 -16.87 -0.52
CA THR A 22 -7.32 -17.42 -1.12
C THR A 22 -7.11 -18.84 -0.63
N ALA A 23 -6.51 -19.68 -1.49
CA ALA A 23 -6.26 -21.07 -1.19
C ALA A 23 -4.93 -21.53 -1.78
N ALA A 24 -4.27 -22.46 -1.10
CA ALA A 24 -3.00 -23.02 -1.50
C ALA A 24 -2.87 -24.46 -1.02
N VAL A 25 -2.03 -25.23 -1.72
CA VAL A 25 -1.65 -26.60 -1.35
C VAL A 25 -0.16 -26.61 -1.05
N PHE A 26 0.19 -27.07 0.16
CA PHE A 26 1.57 -27.23 0.60
C PHE A 26 1.90 -28.71 0.72
N ARG A 27 2.99 -29.12 0.06
CA ARG A 27 3.47 -30.50 0.03
C ARG A 27 4.86 -30.58 0.63
N VAL A 28 5.03 -31.42 1.64
CA VAL A 28 6.31 -31.69 2.28
C VAL A 28 6.74 -33.08 1.87
N ARG A 29 7.76 -33.18 1.01
CA ARG A 29 8.34 -34.45 0.58
C ARG A 29 9.32 -34.98 1.62
N ASP A 30 9.57 -36.28 1.57
CA ASP A 30 10.48 -36.98 2.47
C ASP A 30 10.13 -36.73 3.94
N PHE A 31 8.82 -36.65 4.24
CA PHE A 31 8.33 -36.20 5.55
C PHE A 31 8.73 -37.15 6.68
N SER A 32 8.72 -38.46 6.41
CA SER A 32 9.15 -39.47 7.38
C SER A 32 10.60 -39.27 7.80
N TYR A 33 11.49 -38.96 6.84
CA TYR A 33 12.90 -38.67 7.07
C TYR A 33 13.09 -37.39 7.89
N ILE A 34 12.35 -36.33 7.56
CA ILE A 34 12.41 -35.03 8.25
C ILE A 34 12.01 -35.14 9.73
N CYS A 35 11.05 -36.01 10.05
CA CYS A 35 10.50 -36.14 11.40
C CYS A 35 11.30 -37.09 12.31
N THR A 36 12.21 -37.88 11.76
CA THR A 36 13.07 -38.79 12.52
C THR A 36 14.46 -38.19 12.71
N PRO A 37 15.04 -38.17 13.93
CA PRO A 37 16.40 -37.71 14.12
C PRO A 37 17.36 -38.58 13.30
N SER A 38 18.16 -37.98 12.40
CA SER A 38 19.38 -38.64 11.93
C SER A 38 20.29 -38.89 13.14
N GLU A 39 21.11 -39.94 13.12
CA GLU A 39 22.02 -40.39 14.20
C GLU A 39 22.98 -39.33 14.79
N LYS A 40 22.91 -38.06 14.36
CA LYS A 40 23.66 -36.93 14.90
C LYS A 40 22.85 -36.17 15.96
N VAL A 41 22.57 -36.82 17.09
CA VAL A 41 22.15 -36.09 18.31
C VAL A 41 23.41 -35.48 18.93
N VAL A 42 23.64 -34.18 18.69
CA VAL A 42 24.54 -33.39 19.54
C VAL A 42 23.81 -33.19 20.86
N ALA A 43 24.29 -33.85 21.91
CA ALA A 43 23.74 -33.77 23.26
C ALA A 43 23.75 -32.32 23.77
N GLY A 44 22.61 -31.85 24.28
CA GLY A 44 22.53 -30.65 25.12
C GLY A 44 21.74 -29.46 24.57
N VAL A 45 20.55 -29.65 23.99
CA VAL A 45 19.70 -28.51 23.58
C VAL A 45 18.29 -28.62 24.17
N ASP A 46 17.83 -27.51 24.75
CA ASP A 46 16.55 -27.33 25.47
C ASP A 46 15.34 -27.55 24.54
N ALA A 47 14.31 -28.21 25.05
CA ALA A 47 13.11 -28.68 24.32
C ALA A 47 12.13 -27.55 23.93
N ARG A 48 12.58 -26.29 23.94
CA ARG A 48 11.74 -25.10 23.74
C ARG A 48 11.91 -24.43 22.37
N ASP A 49 12.81 -24.91 21.52
CA ASP A 49 13.03 -24.38 20.18
C ASP A 49 11.99 -24.91 19.18
N LEU A 50 10.84 -24.23 19.15
CA LEU A 50 9.77 -24.38 18.15
C LEU A 50 10.24 -24.21 16.69
N GLU A 51 11.41 -23.61 16.48
CA GLU A 51 12.02 -23.43 15.16
C GLU A 51 12.71 -24.69 14.63
N ARG A 52 12.97 -25.72 15.47
CA ARG A 52 13.70 -26.93 15.05
C ARG A 52 12.82 -28.00 14.38
N ASN A 53 11.59 -28.18 14.84
CA ASN A 53 10.68 -29.25 14.37
C ASN A 53 9.50 -28.67 13.58
N SER A 54 9.82 -27.85 12.58
CA SER A 54 8.81 -27.32 11.67
C SER A 54 9.34 -27.15 10.25
N VAL A 55 8.43 -27.28 9.29
CA VAL A 55 8.66 -26.91 7.89
C VAL A 55 7.67 -25.82 7.53
N CYS A 56 8.20 -24.72 7.00
CA CYS A 56 7.41 -23.57 6.55
C CYS A 56 7.37 -23.53 5.02
N SER A 57 6.22 -23.17 4.47
CA SER A 57 6.16 -22.70 3.10
C SER A 57 6.78 -21.30 2.97
N GLY A 58 7.06 -20.86 1.74
CA GLY A 58 7.16 -19.43 1.45
C GLY A 58 5.81 -18.71 1.67
N PRO A 59 5.73 -17.39 1.41
CA PRO A 59 4.46 -16.65 1.41
C PRO A 59 3.60 -17.08 0.21
N ILE A 60 2.84 -18.17 0.37
CA ILE A 60 2.08 -18.82 -0.71
C ILE A 60 0.61 -18.40 -0.77
N LEU A 61 0.11 -17.72 0.27
CA LEU A 61 -1.27 -17.22 0.35
C LEU A 61 -1.25 -15.70 0.41
N GLN A 62 -2.12 -15.05 -0.37
CA GLN A 62 -2.23 -13.59 -0.42
C GLN A 62 -3.69 -13.14 -0.34
N ALA A 63 -3.95 -12.11 0.48
CA ALA A 63 -5.21 -11.40 0.55
C ALA A 63 -4.93 -9.91 0.86
N GLY A 64 -5.35 -9.01 -0.01
CA GLY A 64 -5.01 -7.60 0.02
C GLY A 64 -3.51 -7.38 0.08
N ALA A 65 -3.05 -6.57 1.05
CA ALA A 65 -1.63 -6.36 1.32
C ALA A 65 -1.00 -7.44 2.24
N CYS A 66 -1.77 -8.44 2.67
CA CYS A 66 -1.31 -9.47 3.59
C CYS A 66 -0.88 -10.74 2.85
N SER A 67 0.26 -11.27 3.24
CA SER A 67 0.86 -12.51 2.77
C SER A 67 0.99 -13.47 3.95
N PHE A 68 0.71 -14.73 3.70
CA PHE A 68 0.70 -15.78 4.72
C PHE A 68 1.49 -17.00 4.25
N LYS A 69 2.09 -17.68 5.23
CA LYS A 69 2.77 -18.97 5.03
C LYS A 69 2.07 -20.05 5.85
N ILE A 70 2.17 -21.29 5.38
CA ILE A 70 1.73 -22.49 6.09
C ILE A 70 2.93 -23.05 6.86
N ILE A 71 2.70 -23.49 8.08
CA ILE A 71 3.66 -24.11 8.98
C ILE A 71 3.15 -25.49 9.31
N VAL A 72 3.94 -26.52 9.05
CA VAL A 72 3.74 -27.86 9.57
C VAL A 72 4.75 -28.06 10.69
N ALA A 73 4.30 -28.36 11.90
CA ALA A 73 5.14 -28.51 13.07
C ALA A 73 4.81 -29.81 13.81
N TRP A 74 5.78 -30.39 14.52
CA TRP A 74 5.55 -31.61 15.29
C TRP A 74 6.29 -31.59 16.63
N SER A 75 5.78 -32.38 17.59
CA SER A 75 6.44 -32.59 18.88
C SER A 75 7.16 -33.92 18.94
N LEU A 76 8.32 -33.93 19.61
CA LEU A 76 9.12 -35.13 19.90
C LEU A 76 9.32 -35.25 21.41
N GLY A 77 9.68 -36.46 21.86
CA GLY A 77 10.10 -36.68 23.24
C GLY A 77 11.39 -35.92 23.59
N HIS A 78 11.73 -35.86 24.87
CA HIS A 78 12.95 -35.21 25.35
C HIS A 78 14.24 -35.81 24.76
N ASP A 79 14.19 -37.08 24.33
CA ASP A 79 15.27 -37.82 23.68
C ASP A 79 15.25 -37.66 22.14
N GLY A 80 14.36 -36.84 21.59
CA GLY A 80 14.15 -36.68 20.15
C GLY A 80 13.35 -37.82 19.51
N SER A 81 12.91 -38.83 20.28
CA SER A 81 12.13 -39.94 19.74
C SER A 81 10.67 -39.53 19.48
N VAL A 82 10.01 -40.25 18.55
CA VAL A 82 8.56 -40.14 18.38
C VAL A 82 7.89 -40.92 19.52
N THR A 83 7.17 -40.24 20.38
CA THR A 83 6.46 -40.84 21.53
C THR A 83 4.97 -40.99 21.24
N ASP A 84 4.21 -41.63 22.15
CA ASP A 84 2.75 -41.68 22.04
C ASP A 84 2.09 -40.30 22.24
N TYR A 85 2.85 -39.32 22.75
CA TYR A 85 2.44 -37.92 22.94
C TYR A 85 2.95 -37.00 21.82
N SER A 86 3.67 -37.54 20.83
CA SER A 86 4.13 -36.78 19.68
C SER A 86 2.96 -36.48 18.75
N MET A 87 2.73 -35.20 18.47
CA MET A 87 1.58 -34.71 17.70
C MET A 87 2.06 -33.90 16.50
N LEU A 88 1.30 -33.98 15.40
CA LEU A 88 1.41 -33.08 14.26
C LEU A 88 0.49 -31.87 14.46
N GLY A 89 0.99 -30.69 14.11
CA GLY A 89 0.25 -29.44 14.04
C GLY A 89 0.43 -28.75 12.68
N ILE A 90 -0.58 -27.99 12.29
CA ILE A 90 -0.59 -27.21 11.05
C ILE A 90 -1.12 -25.83 11.39
N ALA A 91 -0.38 -24.80 11.03
CA ALA A 91 -0.75 -23.42 11.27
C ALA A 91 -0.50 -22.53 10.06
N VAL A 92 -1.16 -21.37 10.07
CA VAL A 92 -0.93 -20.30 9.13
C VAL A 92 -0.38 -19.10 9.90
N GLN A 93 0.69 -18.51 9.40
CA GLN A 93 1.31 -17.32 9.96
C GLN A 93 1.33 -16.19 8.94
N ARG A 94 1.02 -14.98 9.40
CA ARG A 94 1.16 -13.76 8.59
C ARG A 94 2.64 -13.36 8.47
N VAL A 95 3.09 -13.06 7.25
CA VAL A 95 4.49 -12.76 6.93
C VAL A 95 4.75 -11.25 6.88
N ASN A 96 3.77 -10.45 6.43
CA ASN A 96 3.86 -9.00 6.31
C ASN A 96 2.59 -8.31 6.82
N GLY A 97 2.78 -7.19 7.52
CA GLY A 97 1.69 -6.30 7.93
C GLY A 97 1.88 -5.67 9.30
N ARG A 98 1.36 -4.43 9.44
CA ARG A 98 1.24 -3.69 10.69
C ARG A 98 0.64 -4.55 11.81
N GLU A 99 0.90 -4.17 13.07
CA GLU A 99 0.41 -4.82 14.31
C GLU A 99 -1.12 -5.00 14.38
N ASP A 100 -1.87 -4.45 13.43
CA ASP A 100 -3.32 -4.55 13.35
C ASP A 100 -3.78 -5.99 13.02
N PRO A 101 -4.62 -6.61 13.87
CA PRO A 101 -5.14 -7.94 13.63
C PRO A 101 -6.07 -7.97 12.42
N VAL A 102 -6.00 -9.04 11.63
CA VAL A 102 -6.89 -9.23 10.48
C VAL A 102 -7.98 -10.22 10.84
N ILE A 103 -9.24 -9.87 10.57
CA ILE A 103 -10.37 -10.78 10.81
C ILE A 103 -10.36 -11.83 9.70
N MET A 104 -10.26 -13.11 10.05
CA MET A 104 -10.24 -14.19 9.07
C MET A 104 -10.97 -15.45 9.54
N GLN A 105 -11.35 -16.27 8.56
CA GLN A 105 -11.75 -17.66 8.76
C GLN A 105 -10.77 -18.57 8.02
N LEU A 106 -10.25 -19.57 8.72
CA LEU A 106 -9.29 -20.53 8.19
C LEU A 106 -9.95 -21.89 8.00
N GLU A 107 -9.74 -22.50 6.84
CA GLU A 107 -10.10 -23.88 6.50
C GLU A 107 -8.80 -24.63 6.19
N LEU A 108 -8.38 -25.53 7.09
CA LEU A 108 -7.23 -26.42 6.89
C LEU A 108 -7.72 -27.84 6.61
N ARG A 109 -7.02 -28.54 5.72
CA ARG A 109 -7.26 -29.94 5.42
C ARG A 109 -5.94 -30.69 5.29
N LEU A 110 -5.76 -31.71 6.12
CA LEU A 110 -4.71 -32.71 5.95
C LEU A 110 -5.27 -33.82 5.05
N VAL A 111 -4.62 -34.02 3.90
CA VAL A 111 -5.09 -34.92 2.86
C VAL A 111 -4.61 -36.34 3.13
N ASN A 112 -5.53 -37.28 3.10
CA ASN A 112 -5.26 -38.71 3.15
C ASN A 112 -5.36 -39.32 1.75
N ARG A 113 -4.75 -40.49 1.55
CA ARG A 113 -4.95 -41.34 0.37
C ARG A 113 -6.42 -41.71 0.15
N ASP A 114 -7.17 -41.96 1.23
CA ASP A 114 -8.63 -42.11 1.22
C ASP A 114 -9.28 -40.77 1.60
N PRO A 115 -9.92 -40.03 0.66
CA PRO A 115 -10.51 -38.73 0.94
C PRO A 115 -11.58 -38.75 2.05
N CYS A 116 -12.18 -39.91 2.34
CA CYS A 116 -13.14 -40.05 3.44
C CYS A 116 -12.48 -39.92 4.82
N GLN A 117 -11.16 -40.06 4.88
CA GLN A 117 -10.36 -39.95 6.10
C GLN A 117 -9.66 -38.60 6.24
N ASP A 118 -9.83 -37.66 5.32
CA ASP A 118 -9.26 -36.31 5.44
C ASP A 118 -9.60 -35.67 6.80
N ILE A 119 -8.60 -35.10 7.47
CA ILE A 119 -8.84 -34.29 8.67
C ILE A 119 -8.95 -32.83 8.24
N ALA A 120 -10.11 -32.23 8.48
CA ALA A 120 -10.34 -30.83 8.20
C ALA A 120 -10.71 -30.05 9.46
N MET A 121 -10.27 -28.79 9.53
CA MET A 121 -10.69 -27.83 10.54
C MET A 121 -11.16 -26.58 9.83
N ARG A 122 -12.28 -26.06 10.31
CA ARG A 122 -12.73 -24.72 10.01
C ARG A 122 -12.74 -23.89 11.29
N SER A 123 -11.95 -22.82 11.33
CA SER A 123 -11.94 -21.92 12.47
C SER A 123 -13.22 -21.08 12.52
N ASN A 124 -13.53 -20.59 13.71
CA ASN A 124 -14.42 -19.43 13.83
C ASN A 124 -13.79 -18.21 13.13
N ILE A 125 -14.64 -17.26 12.75
CA ILE A 125 -14.19 -15.95 12.28
C ILE A 125 -13.57 -15.24 13.48
N GLN A 126 -12.28 -14.92 13.41
CA GLN A 126 -11.55 -14.33 14.54
C GLN A 126 -10.37 -13.46 14.08
N PRO A 127 -9.92 -12.51 14.92
CA PRO A 127 -8.71 -11.74 14.64
C PRO A 127 -7.46 -12.61 14.69
N LEU A 128 -6.73 -12.69 13.58
CA LEU A 128 -5.38 -13.21 13.54
C LEU A 128 -4.40 -12.11 13.94
N ARG A 129 -3.75 -12.27 15.09
CA ARG A 129 -2.65 -11.39 15.53
C ARG A 129 -1.30 -11.80 14.95
N ASN A 130 -1.02 -13.11 14.86
CA ASN A 130 0.27 -13.60 14.37
C ASN A 130 0.13 -14.97 13.66
N THR A 131 -0.30 -15.99 14.40
CA THR A 131 -0.41 -17.38 13.92
C THR A 131 -1.76 -18.00 14.32
N LEU A 132 -2.36 -18.82 13.46
CA LEU A 132 -3.59 -19.55 13.73
C LEU A 132 -3.54 -20.96 13.11
N GLY A 133 -3.94 -21.97 13.87
CA GLY A 133 -4.08 -23.35 13.41
C GLY A 133 -3.98 -24.36 14.55
N TRP A 134 -3.74 -25.63 14.21
CA TRP A 134 -3.44 -26.71 15.14
C TRP A 134 -2.01 -26.56 15.62
N TYR A 135 -1.80 -26.19 16.87
CA TYR A 135 -0.46 -26.02 17.42
C TYR A 135 -0.24 -26.94 18.63
N PRO A 136 0.80 -27.79 18.65
CA PRO A 136 1.09 -28.61 19.82
C PRO A 136 1.41 -27.69 21.00
N SER A 137 0.44 -27.50 21.91
CA SER A 137 0.69 -26.81 23.17
C SER A 137 0.97 -27.85 24.24
N PRO A 138 2.12 -27.81 24.94
CA PRO A 138 2.39 -28.69 26.06
C PRO A 138 1.39 -28.51 27.22
N TYR A 139 0.60 -27.43 27.22
CA TYR A 139 -0.43 -27.13 28.21
C TYR A 139 -1.85 -27.58 27.81
N ALA A 140 -2.04 -28.17 26.63
CA ALA A 140 -3.35 -28.71 26.20
C ALA A 140 -3.64 -30.14 26.71
N MET A 141 -2.77 -30.67 27.59
CA MET A 141 -2.92 -31.97 28.24
C MET A 141 -4.18 -31.99 29.10
N GLY A 142 -5.20 -32.76 28.69
CA GLY A 142 -6.39 -33.04 29.49
C GLY A 142 -7.74 -32.72 28.84
N ARG A 143 -7.80 -32.23 27.60
CA ARG A 143 -9.07 -32.22 26.83
C ARG A 143 -9.10 -33.42 25.89
N GLU A 144 -9.97 -34.38 26.20
CA GLU A 144 -10.41 -35.41 25.26
C GLU A 144 -10.68 -34.76 23.89
N GLN A 145 -10.01 -35.25 22.84
CA GLN A 145 -10.19 -34.83 21.44
C GLN A 145 -10.48 -33.33 21.26
N ALA A 146 -9.48 -32.49 21.53
CA ALA A 146 -9.51 -31.13 20.99
C ALA A 146 -9.38 -31.22 19.46
N ASP A 147 -10.46 -30.88 18.74
CA ASP A 147 -10.59 -30.89 17.29
C ASP A 147 -9.30 -30.47 16.55
N GLY A 148 -8.66 -31.40 15.85
CA GLY A 148 -7.62 -31.09 14.83
C GLY A 148 -6.20 -31.62 15.07
N PHE A 149 -5.90 -32.29 16.19
CA PHE A 149 -4.58 -32.90 16.38
C PHE A 149 -4.54 -34.38 15.93
N ILE A 150 -3.49 -34.77 15.19
CA ILE A 150 -3.23 -36.16 14.81
C ILE A 150 -1.92 -36.66 15.45
N PRO A 151 -1.90 -37.85 16.07
CA PRO A 151 -0.66 -38.44 16.56
C PRO A 151 0.36 -38.62 15.44
N LEU A 152 1.59 -38.17 15.66
CA LEU A 152 2.65 -38.25 14.66
C LEU A 152 2.91 -39.72 14.25
N ARG A 153 2.79 -40.67 15.19
CA ARG A 153 2.87 -42.11 14.91
C ARG A 153 1.82 -42.57 13.89
N SER A 154 0.61 -42.02 13.96
CA SER A 154 -0.47 -42.33 13.00
C SER A 154 -0.14 -41.81 11.61
N VAL A 155 0.41 -40.59 11.52
CA VAL A 155 0.84 -39.98 10.25
C VAL A 155 1.98 -40.77 9.60
N LEU A 156 2.95 -41.21 10.40
CA LEU A 156 4.13 -41.93 9.92
C LEU A 156 3.86 -43.40 9.57
N ASP A 157 2.76 -43.98 10.04
CA ASP A 157 2.38 -45.36 9.72
C ASP A 157 1.83 -45.45 8.28
N PRO A 158 2.51 -46.18 7.36
CA PRO A 158 2.08 -46.30 5.97
C PRO A 158 0.68 -46.92 5.80
N ALA A 159 0.20 -47.70 6.78
CA ALA A 159 -1.13 -48.30 6.74
C ALA A 159 -2.24 -47.22 6.77
N ASN A 160 -1.99 -46.09 7.45
CA ASN A 160 -2.98 -45.04 7.64
C ASN A 160 -3.10 -44.07 6.46
N GLY A 161 -2.17 -44.10 5.50
CA GLY A 161 -2.32 -43.41 4.21
C GLY A 161 -2.16 -41.88 4.23
N TRP A 162 -1.59 -41.30 5.28
CA TRP A 162 -1.34 -39.86 5.38
C TRP A 162 -0.17 -39.35 4.52
N LEU A 163 0.75 -40.25 4.18
CA LEU A 163 1.90 -39.98 3.33
C LEU A 163 1.74 -40.76 2.03
N VAL A 164 1.56 -40.05 0.92
CA VAL A 164 1.55 -40.63 -0.43
C VAL A 164 2.92 -40.37 -1.03
N ASP A 165 3.67 -41.43 -1.36
CA ASP A 165 5.08 -41.33 -1.80
C ASP A 165 5.94 -40.46 -0.85
N ASP A 166 5.82 -40.75 0.46
CA ASP A 166 6.45 -40.01 1.57
C ASP A 166 6.19 -38.49 1.57
N THR A 167 5.08 -38.07 0.95
CA THR A 167 4.67 -36.67 0.85
C THR A 167 3.47 -36.39 1.73
N LEU A 168 3.64 -35.50 2.71
CA LEU A 168 2.54 -34.93 3.48
C LEU A 168 1.90 -33.79 2.67
N THR A 169 0.58 -33.84 2.48
CA THR A 169 -0.16 -32.81 1.75
C THR A 169 -1.13 -32.06 2.65
N VAL A 170 -0.98 -30.74 2.68
CA VAL A 170 -1.82 -29.80 3.42
C VAL A 170 -2.50 -28.88 2.44
N GLU A 171 -3.82 -28.80 2.50
CA GLU A 171 -4.57 -27.77 1.81
C GLU A 171 -5.04 -26.71 2.80
N CYS A 172 -4.92 -25.46 2.39
CA CYS A 172 -5.35 -24.32 3.16
C CYS A 172 -6.22 -23.44 2.29
N LYS A 173 -7.38 -23.07 2.81
CA LYS A 173 -8.22 -22.02 2.27
C LYS A 173 -8.50 -21.03 3.38
N MET A 174 -8.39 -19.75 3.07
CA MET A 174 -8.70 -18.69 4.03
C MET A 174 -9.64 -17.68 3.40
N THR A 175 -10.52 -17.14 4.24
CA THR A 175 -11.33 -15.97 3.92
C THR A 175 -10.89 -14.84 4.83
N VAL A 176 -10.38 -13.76 4.25
CA VAL A 176 -9.85 -12.60 4.96
C VAL A 176 -10.83 -11.45 4.79
N SER A 177 -11.24 -10.86 5.91
CA SER A 177 -12.23 -9.79 5.98
C SER A 177 -11.53 -8.47 6.24
N PHE A 178 -11.68 -7.54 5.29
CA PHE A 178 -11.19 -6.17 5.40
C PHE A 178 -12.37 -5.23 5.64
N SER A 179 -12.25 -4.37 6.64
CA SER A 179 -13.21 -3.27 6.81
C SER A 179 -13.05 -2.31 5.63
N ARG A 180 -14.13 -2.13 4.87
CA ARG A 180 -14.23 -1.05 3.89
C ARG A 180 -14.62 0.20 4.64
N ILE A 181 -13.61 0.98 5.00
CA ILE A 181 -13.79 2.31 5.56
C ILE A 181 -14.03 3.24 4.37
N GLU A 182 -15.21 3.85 4.31
CA GLU A 182 -15.43 4.99 3.44
C GLU A 182 -15.55 6.23 4.31
N SER A 183 -14.93 7.32 3.87
CA SER A 183 -15.19 8.63 4.41
C SER A 183 -16.59 9.05 3.97
N VAL A 184 -17.58 8.83 4.81
CA VAL A 184 -18.91 9.37 4.58
C VAL A 184 -19.02 10.75 5.22
N PRO A 185 -19.55 11.75 4.51
CA PRO A 185 -19.87 13.03 5.13
C PRO A 185 -20.97 12.81 6.17
N PHE A 186 -20.77 13.31 7.39
CA PHE A 186 -21.75 13.23 8.47
C PHE A 186 -23.04 14.00 8.09
N LEU A 187 -24.13 13.27 7.86
CA LEU A 187 -25.44 13.84 7.53
C LEU A 187 -26.30 14.05 8.78
N VAL A 188 -25.95 15.03 9.61
CA VAL A 188 -26.92 15.69 10.50
C VAL A 188 -26.71 17.19 10.36
N GLY A 189 -27.67 17.86 9.70
CA GLY A 189 -27.75 19.32 9.58
C GLY A 189 -26.41 20.00 9.30
N ALA A 190 -25.88 19.84 8.09
CA ALA A 190 -24.64 20.49 7.69
C ALA A 190 -24.77 22.00 8.01
N LYS A 191 -23.98 22.47 8.98
CA LYS A 191 -23.76 23.90 9.12
C LYS A 191 -23.26 24.38 7.76
N PRO A 192 -23.71 25.55 7.26
CA PRO A 192 -23.14 26.12 6.05
C PRO A 192 -21.62 26.08 6.18
N ASP A 193 -20.96 25.50 5.18
CA ASP A 193 -19.52 25.42 5.16
C ASP A 193 -18.99 26.84 4.95
N ALA A 194 -18.77 27.52 6.08
CA ALA A 194 -18.41 28.93 6.10
C ALA A 194 -17.12 29.21 5.29
N LEU A 195 -16.25 28.19 5.12
CA LEU A 195 -15.04 28.31 4.29
C LEU A 195 -15.38 28.17 2.81
N ALA A 196 -16.24 27.25 2.43
CA ALA A 196 -16.74 27.15 1.06
C ALA A 196 -17.55 28.40 0.66
N ASP A 197 -18.39 28.92 1.56
CA ASP A 197 -19.14 30.16 1.37
C ASP A 197 -18.21 31.35 1.18
N LEU A 198 -17.16 31.48 2.02
CA LEU A 198 -16.13 32.51 1.86
C LEU A 198 -15.43 32.38 0.50
N GLY A 199 -15.03 31.17 0.12
CA GLY A 199 -14.40 30.89 -1.18
C GLY A 199 -15.29 31.30 -2.35
N ASN A 200 -16.59 30.99 -2.29
CA ASN A 200 -17.57 31.39 -3.29
C ASN A 200 -17.74 32.91 -3.36
N GLN A 201 -17.79 33.60 -2.21
CA GLN A 201 -17.87 35.06 -2.15
C GLN A 201 -16.63 35.72 -2.75
N LEU A 202 -15.43 35.24 -2.42
CA LEU A 202 -14.19 35.73 -3.02
C LEU A 202 -14.13 35.43 -4.53
N GLY A 203 -14.58 34.26 -4.97
CA GLY A 203 -14.73 33.92 -6.39
C GLY A 203 -15.63 34.90 -7.14
N ALA A 204 -16.74 35.34 -6.53
CA ALA A 204 -17.62 36.35 -7.12
C ALA A 204 -16.94 37.74 -7.24
N PHE A 205 -16.03 38.08 -6.33
CA PHE A 205 -15.21 39.30 -6.45
C PHE A 205 -14.25 39.21 -7.64
N LEU A 206 -13.62 38.04 -7.87
CA LEU A 206 -12.82 37.80 -9.06
C LEU A 206 -13.67 37.95 -10.33
N ASP A 207 -14.82 37.29 -10.39
CA ASP A 207 -15.70 37.26 -11.58
C ASP A 207 -16.28 38.65 -11.91
N SER A 208 -16.63 39.44 -10.90
CA SER A 208 -17.15 40.81 -11.09
C SER A 208 -16.07 41.86 -11.41
N GLY A 209 -14.81 41.58 -11.07
CA GLY A 209 -13.71 42.53 -11.15
C GLY A 209 -13.93 43.79 -10.31
N HIS A 210 -14.69 43.68 -9.22
CA HIS A 210 -14.92 44.76 -8.25
C HIS A 210 -13.69 44.91 -7.35
N LEU A 211 -13.19 46.13 -7.15
CA LEU A 211 -12.01 46.45 -6.32
C LEU A 211 -10.68 45.78 -6.73
N THR A 212 -10.58 45.30 -7.97
CA THR A 212 -9.32 44.77 -8.51
C THR A 212 -8.28 45.89 -8.66
N ASP A 213 -7.05 45.62 -8.25
CA ASP A 213 -5.94 46.58 -8.23
C ASP A 213 -4.72 46.11 -9.04
N VAL A 214 -4.77 44.91 -9.63
CA VAL A 214 -3.74 44.37 -10.52
C VAL A 214 -4.34 43.64 -11.73
N VAL A 215 -3.55 43.48 -12.78
CA VAL A 215 -3.89 42.71 -13.98
C VAL A 215 -2.85 41.63 -14.23
N VAL A 216 -3.30 40.38 -14.40
CA VAL A 216 -2.47 39.27 -14.87
C VAL A 216 -2.76 39.03 -16.34
N LYS A 217 -1.78 39.22 -17.20
CA LYS A 217 -1.87 38.93 -18.64
C LYS A 217 -1.30 37.55 -18.95
N VAL A 218 -2.03 36.75 -19.71
CA VAL A 218 -1.58 35.43 -20.16
C VAL A 218 -2.10 35.16 -21.57
N GLY A 219 -1.18 35.02 -22.54
CA GLY A 219 -1.55 35.00 -23.95
C GLY A 219 -2.33 36.27 -24.34
N ASP A 220 -3.50 36.09 -24.94
CA ASP A 220 -4.43 37.17 -25.32
C ASP A 220 -5.44 37.52 -24.21
N GLU A 221 -5.36 36.84 -23.05
CA GLU A 221 -6.29 37.02 -21.94
C GLU A 221 -5.73 37.99 -20.88
N SER A 222 -6.64 38.72 -20.23
CA SER A 222 -6.31 39.64 -19.14
C SER A 222 -7.25 39.42 -17.96
N ILE A 223 -6.68 39.06 -16.82
CA ILE A 223 -7.41 38.72 -15.60
C ILE A 223 -7.23 39.87 -14.61
N ARG A 224 -8.29 40.64 -14.37
CA ARG A 224 -8.30 41.65 -13.30
C ARG A 224 -8.43 40.95 -11.95
N ALA A 225 -7.53 41.24 -11.02
CA ALA A 225 -7.43 40.53 -9.74
C ALA A 225 -7.04 41.47 -8.58
N HIS A 226 -6.96 40.90 -7.38
CA HIS A 226 -6.61 41.56 -6.13
C HIS A 226 -5.22 41.10 -5.70
N SER A 227 -4.27 42.03 -5.68
CA SER A 227 -2.87 41.76 -5.31
C SER A 227 -2.76 41.12 -3.94
N ALA A 228 -3.53 41.59 -2.96
CA ALA A 228 -3.54 41.07 -1.60
C ALA A 228 -3.91 39.58 -1.52
N ILE A 229 -4.88 39.13 -2.32
CA ILE A 229 -5.31 37.72 -2.34
C ILE A 229 -4.24 36.87 -3.04
N LEU A 230 -3.75 37.32 -4.20
CA LEU A 230 -2.72 36.58 -4.93
C LEU A 230 -1.42 36.46 -4.14
N ALA A 231 -0.96 37.54 -3.51
CA ALA A 231 0.23 37.56 -2.65
C ALA A 231 0.07 36.62 -1.44
N ALA A 232 -1.09 36.62 -0.77
CA ALA A 232 -1.34 35.72 0.36
C ALA A 232 -1.33 34.22 -0.02
N ARG A 233 -1.55 33.90 -1.30
CA ARG A 233 -1.69 32.53 -1.79
C ARG A 233 -0.50 32.05 -2.64
N SER A 234 0.40 32.95 -3.00
CA SER A 234 1.58 32.67 -3.81
C SER A 234 2.74 33.57 -3.39
N PRO A 235 3.82 32.98 -2.82
CA PRO A 235 5.06 33.71 -2.53
C PRO A 235 5.66 34.43 -3.74
N VAL A 236 5.46 33.88 -4.94
CA VAL A 236 5.94 34.47 -6.19
C VAL A 236 5.18 35.76 -6.50
N PHE A 237 3.86 35.73 -6.36
CA PHE A 237 3.03 36.92 -6.51
C PHE A 237 3.30 37.96 -5.41
N ASP A 238 3.51 37.52 -4.16
CA ASP A 238 3.92 38.43 -3.09
C ASP A 238 5.22 39.15 -3.44
N ALA A 239 6.26 38.41 -3.84
CA ALA A 239 7.53 38.99 -4.28
C ALA A 239 7.36 39.93 -5.50
N THR A 240 6.47 39.60 -6.44
CA THR A 240 6.22 40.39 -7.66
C THR A 240 5.73 41.81 -7.33
N TRP A 241 4.88 41.97 -6.31
CA TRP A 241 4.29 43.26 -5.96
C TRP A 241 4.85 43.91 -4.69
N SER A 242 5.61 43.17 -3.89
CA SER A 242 6.30 43.67 -2.70
C SER A 242 7.69 44.25 -3.01
N THR A 243 8.27 43.95 -4.18
CA THR A 243 9.55 44.52 -4.62
C THR A 243 9.36 45.78 -5.48
N SER A 244 10.26 46.76 -5.36
CA SER A 244 10.26 48.01 -6.15
C SER A 244 10.64 47.81 -7.62
N MET A 245 9.97 46.88 -8.30
CA MET A 245 10.19 46.54 -9.70
C MET A 245 9.07 47.12 -10.59
N LYS A 246 9.22 46.97 -11.91
CA LYS A 246 8.33 47.54 -12.93
C LYS A 246 6.88 47.09 -12.74
N GLU A 247 6.70 45.85 -12.34
CA GLU A 247 5.42 45.18 -12.08
C GLU A 247 4.64 45.83 -10.93
N GLN A 248 5.34 46.32 -9.90
CA GLN A 248 4.72 47.08 -8.80
C GLN A 248 4.23 48.46 -9.27
N ALA A 249 4.99 49.12 -10.14
CA ALA A 249 4.66 50.43 -10.68
C ALA A 249 3.51 50.36 -11.71
N GLU A 250 3.51 49.33 -12.57
CA GLU A 250 2.51 49.15 -13.63
C GLU A 250 1.25 48.42 -13.15
N LYS A 251 1.28 47.83 -11.95
CA LYS A 251 0.17 47.01 -11.41
C LYS A 251 -0.23 45.88 -12.36
N GLU A 252 0.72 45.39 -13.15
CA GLU A 252 0.51 44.42 -14.21
C GLU A 252 1.64 43.39 -14.21
N VAL A 253 1.28 42.13 -14.43
CA VAL A 253 2.25 41.04 -14.62
C VAL A 253 1.88 40.25 -15.88
N THR A 254 2.87 39.95 -16.72
CA THR A 254 2.68 39.16 -17.95
C THR A 254 3.30 37.78 -17.78
N ILE A 255 2.49 36.74 -18.05
CA ILE A 255 2.85 35.33 -18.01
C ILE A 255 2.89 34.83 -19.46
N THR A 256 4.07 34.44 -19.95
CA THR A 256 4.27 34.09 -21.37
C THR A 256 4.49 32.60 -21.62
N ASP A 257 4.80 31.83 -20.58
CA ASP A 257 5.30 30.46 -20.68
C ASP A 257 4.38 29.43 -20.00
N LEU A 258 3.11 29.77 -19.82
CA LEU A 258 2.07 28.90 -19.26
C LEU A 258 0.80 28.94 -20.11
N GLU A 259 0.05 27.85 -20.08
CA GLU A 259 -1.24 27.74 -20.75
C GLU A 259 -2.28 28.68 -20.08
N PRO A 260 -3.01 29.53 -20.85
CA PRO A 260 -4.02 30.42 -20.29
C PRO A 260 -5.07 29.72 -19.43
N SER A 261 -5.51 28.52 -19.84
CA SER A 261 -6.48 27.70 -19.10
C SER A 261 -5.97 27.31 -17.71
N ALA A 262 -4.70 26.92 -17.61
CA ALA A 262 -4.03 26.54 -16.36
C ALA A 262 -3.87 27.75 -15.43
N VAL A 263 -3.47 28.91 -15.96
CA VAL A 263 -3.33 30.14 -15.19
C VAL A 263 -4.68 30.61 -14.63
N ASN A 264 -5.73 30.60 -15.44
CA ASN A 264 -7.09 30.94 -14.99
C ASN A 264 -7.56 30.01 -13.86
N ARG A 265 -7.38 28.69 -14.01
CA ARG A 265 -7.75 27.71 -12.97
C ARG A 265 -6.95 27.90 -11.70
N MET A 266 -5.64 28.15 -11.81
CA MET A 266 -4.78 28.44 -10.66
C MET A 266 -5.24 29.69 -9.92
N ILE A 267 -5.50 30.81 -10.63
CA ILE A 267 -5.99 32.04 -10.02
C ILE A 267 -7.35 31.80 -9.37
N ARG A 268 -8.30 31.14 -10.04
CA ARG A 268 -9.61 30.82 -9.45
C ARG A 268 -9.47 29.97 -8.18
N PHE A 269 -8.53 29.02 -8.16
CA PHE A 269 -8.22 28.22 -6.97
C PHE A 269 -7.66 29.08 -5.82
N MET A 270 -6.84 30.10 -6.10
CA MET A 270 -6.35 31.01 -5.06
C MET A 270 -7.48 31.73 -4.32
N TYR A 271 -8.57 32.08 -5.02
CA TYR A 271 -9.74 32.73 -4.42
C TYR A 271 -10.67 31.77 -3.69
N THR A 272 -10.95 30.63 -4.32
CA THR A 272 -12.03 29.74 -3.89
C THR A 272 -11.57 28.58 -3.02
N GLY A 273 -10.29 28.21 -3.09
CA GLY A 273 -9.77 26.96 -2.52
C GLY A 273 -10.32 25.71 -3.18
N ALA A 274 -11.09 25.84 -4.26
CA ALA A 274 -11.80 24.76 -4.93
C ALA A 274 -11.46 24.71 -6.42
N LEU A 275 -11.58 23.52 -7.00
CA LEU A 275 -11.46 23.30 -8.44
C LEU A 275 -12.86 23.24 -9.04
N SER A 276 -13.15 24.07 -10.04
CA SER A 276 -14.46 24.14 -10.70
C SER A 276 -14.80 22.88 -11.52
N SER A 277 -13.77 22.11 -11.90
CA SER A 277 -13.90 20.82 -12.57
C SER A 277 -12.89 19.83 -12.00
N GLU A 278 -13.27 18.56 -11.95
CA GLU A 278 -12.38 17.49 -11.52
C GLU A 278 -11.13 17.42 -12.43
N LEU A 279 -9.98 17.09 -11.83
CA LEU A 279 -8.71 16.86 -12.53
C LEU A 279 -8.75 15.53 -13.29
N SER A 280 -9.66 15.41 -14.26
CA SER A 280 -9.94 14.18 -15.00
C SER A 280 -9.03 13.97 -16.21
N ASN A 281 -8.54 15.05 -16.82
CA ASN A 281 -7.63 15.03 -17.95
C ASN A 281 -6.17 15.23 -17.50
N ASP A 282 -5.28 14.31 -17.87
CA ASP A 282 -3.88 14.36 -17.47
C ASP A 282 -3.11 15.54 -18.06
N ASN A 283 -3.34 15.90 -19.32
CA ASN A 283 -2.63 17.01 -19.95
C ASN A 283 -2.99 18.33 -19.28
N GLU A 284 -4.27 18.56 -19.01
CA GLU A 284 -4.73 19.72 -18.25
C GLU A 284 -4.19 19.72 -16.81
N THR A 285 -4.15 18.54 -16.17
CA THR A 285 -3.62 18.41 -14.81
C THR A 285 -2.13 18.71 -14.76
N ILE A 286 -1.36 18.30 -15.77
CA ILE A 286 0.08 18.59 -15.89
C ILE A 286 0.29 20.09 -16.14
N ALA A 287 -0.46 20.72 -17.05
CA ALA A 287 -0.38 22.16 -17.28
C ALA A 287 -0.71 22.96 -16.01
N LEU A 288 -1.74 22.54 -15.27
CA LEU A 288 -2.11 23.14 -14.00
C LEU A 288 -1.06 22.92 -12.91
N LEU A 289 -0.47 21.72 -12.85
CA LEU A 289 0.65 21.41 -11.95
C LEU A 289 1.85 22.30 -12.24
N GLU A 290 2.20 22.51 -13.51
CA GLU A 290 3.30 23.39 -13.90
C GLU A 290 3.05 24.83 -13.44
N ALA A 291 1.86 25.37 -13.70
CA ALA A 291 1.48 26.70 -13.25
C ALA A 291 1.53 26.81 -11.71
N ALA A 292 0.89 25.88 -11.00
CA ALA A 292 0.85 25.85 -9.55
C ALA A 292 2.24 25.74 -8.93
N HIS A 293 3.12 24.92 -9.50
CA HIS A 293 4.50 24.77 -9.04
C HIS A 293 5.31 26.05 -9.26
N ARG A 294 5.21 26.65 -10.46
CA ARG A 294 5.93 27.89 -10.81
C ARG A 294 5.54 29.05 -9.90
N TYR A 295 4.26 29.17 -9.55
CA TYR A 295 3.75 30.20 -8.64
C TYR A 295 3.69 29.74 -7.17
N GLN A 296 4.27 28.59 -6.84
CA GLN A 296 4.38 28.06 -5.47
C GLN A 296 3.03 27.97 -4.73
N VAL A 297 2.00 27.51 -5.43
CA VAL A 297 0.67 27.22 -4.86
C VAL A 297 0.65 25.79 -4.35
N SER A 298 1.34 25.54 -3.23
CA SER A 298 1.68 24.18 -2.77
C SER A 298 0.47 23.24 -2.61
N THR A 299 -0.66 23.75 -2.11
CA THR A 299 -1.89 22.95 -1.96
C THR A 299 -2.44 22.49 -3.29
N LEU A 300 -2.35 23.31 -4.35
CA LEU A 300 -2.76 22.93 -5.68
C LEU A 300 -1.79 21.93 -6.33
N VAL A 301 -0.48 22.11 -6.07
CA VAL A 301 0.55 21.13 -6.48
C VAL A 301 0.25 19.75 -5.89
N GLU A 302 -0.05 19.68 -4.60
CA GLU A 302 -0.40 18.42 -3.92
C GLU A 302 -1.64 17.75 -4.54
N LEU A 303 -2.71 18.52 -4.80
CA LEU A 303 -3.93 17.99 -5.43
C LEU A 303 -3.65 17.43 -6.84
N CYS A 304 -2.86 18.13 -7.65
CA CYS A 304 -2.45 17.64 -8.97
C CYS A 304 -1.58 16.38 -8.86
N VAL A 305 -0.64 16.33 -7.91
CA VAL A 305 0.21 15.14 -7.67
C VAL A 305 -0.64 13.93 -7.26
N VAL A 306 -1.62 14.11 -6.39
CA VAL A 306 -2.55 13.04 -5.99
C VAL A 306 -3.35 12.53 -7.19
N ALA A 307 -3.92 13.43 -7.99
CA ALA A 307 -4.68 13.08 -9.19
C ALA A 307 -3.83 12.33 -10.22
N LEU A 308 -2.59 12.77 -10.47
CA LEU A 308 -1.68 12.08 -11.39
C LEU A 308 -1.17 10.76 -10.82
N SER A 309 -1.01 10.63 -9.51
CA SER A 309 -0.55 9.38 -8.89
C SER A 309 -1.64 8.29 -8.92
N SER A 310 -2.92 8.66 -8.81
CA SER A 310 -4.03 7.69 -8.82
C SER A 310 -4.31 7.09 -10.19
N ARG A 311 -3.81 7.70 -11.28
CA ARG A 311 -4.03 7.26 -12.67
C ARG A 311 -2.78 6.70 -13.34
N LEU A 312 -1.83 6.16 -12.59
CA LEU A 312 -0.59 5.62 -13.17
C LEU A 312 -0.88 4.37 -14.01
N THR A 313 -0.37 4.35 -15.24
CA THR A 313 -0.41 3.20 -16.15
C THR A 313 0.99 2.91 -16.69
N VAL A 314 1.18 1.74 -17.32
CA VAL A 314 2.47 1.34 -17.89
C VAL A 314 2.93 2.32 -18.97
N GLU A 315 1.99 2.84 -19.76
CA GLU A 315 2.23 3.71 -20.91
C GLU A 315 2.70 5.11 -20.49
N VAL A 316 2.17 5.63 -19.37
CA VAL A 316 2.37 7.04 -18.96
C VAL A 316 3.37 7.22 -17.82
N VAL A 317 3.69 6.17 -17.05
CA VAL A 317 4.48 6.30 -15.82
C VAL A 317 5.90 6.83 -16.07
N ALA A 318 6.53 6.45 -17.19
CA ALA A 318 7.87 6.93 -17.53
C ALA A 318 7.86 8.45 -17.83
N GLU A 319 6.84 8.93 -18.54
CA GLU A 319 6.70 10.37 -18.83
C GLU A 319 6.41 11.16 -17.55
N ARG A 320 5.54 10.64 -16.67
CA ARG A 320 5.26 11.27 -15.37
C ARG A 320 6.46 11.28 -14.43
N LEU A 321 7.30 10.24 -14.46
CA LEU A 321 8.54 10.20 -13.69
C LEU A 321 9.52 11.30 -14.16
N MET A 322 9.61 11.55 -15.46
CA MET A 322 10.39 12.68 -15.99
C MET A 322 9.83 14.03 -15.54
N VAL A 323 8.51 14.20 -15.54
CA VAL A 323 7.85 15.43 -15.04
C VAL A 323 8.16 15.63 -13.56
N ALA A 324 8.04 14.57 -12.76
CA ALA A 324 8.32 14.62 -11.33
C ALA A 324 9.78 15.01 -11.04
N ASP A 325 10.74 14.45 -11.78
CA ASP A 325 12.15 14.78 -11.63
C ASP A 325 12.47 16.21 -12.07
N LEU A 326 11.91 16.66 -13.21
CA LEU A 326 12.12 18.01 -13.71
C LEU A 326 11.59 19.07 -12.72
N ALA A 327 10.44 18.81 -12.10
CA ALA A 327 9.81 19.71 -11.15
C ALA A 327 10.27 19.50 -9.70
N GLY A 328 11.13 18.51 -9.40
CA GLY A 328 11.54 18.20 -8.03
C GLY A 328 10.41 17.67 -7.13
N LEU A 329 9.39 17.04 -7.70
CA LEU A 329 8.20 16.54 -6.99
C LEU A 329 8.42 15.13 -6.44
N GLU A 330 9.09 15.03 -5.29
CA GLU A 330 9.50 13.76 -4.67
C GLU A 330 8.32 12.81 -4.37
N SER A 331 7.16 13.33 -4.00
CA SER A 331 5.96 12.50 -3.76
C SER A 331 5.49 11.79 -5.03
N LEU A 332 5.45 12.50 -6.17
CA LEU A 332 5.07 11.92 -7.47
C LEU A 332 6.15 10.97 -7.98
N ARG A 333 7.43 11.34 -7.81
CA ARG A 333 8.58 10.50 -8.16
C ARG A 333 8.51 9.15 -7.46
N ARG A 334 8.28 9.17 -6.13
CA ARG A 334 8.13 7.95 -5.32
C ARG A 334 6.93 7.12 -5.75
N ALA A 335 5.78 7.75 -6.01
CA ALA A 335 4.60 7.06 -6.50
C ALA A 335 4.86 6.35 -7.84
N CYS A 336 5.56 7.00 -8.77
CA CYS A 336 5.95 6.41 -10.05
C CYS A 336 6.91 5.23 -9.87
N LEU A 337 7.96 5.38 -9.06
CA LEU A 337 8.93 4.31 -8.79
C LEU A 337 8.26 3.10 -8.12
N MET A 338 7.45 3.34 -7.08
CA MET A 338 6.67 2.28 -6.42
C MET A 338 5.73 1.61 -7.41
N PHE A 339 5.02 2.36 -8.25
CA PHE A 339 4.17 1.78 -9.28
C PHE A 339 4.99 0.86 -10.19
N ILE A 340 6.13 1.30 -10.73
CA ILE A 340 6.98 0.52 -11.63
C ILE A 340 7.45 -0.79 -10.97
N THR A 341 7.84 -0.76 -9.69
CA THR A 341 8.47 -1.90 -8.99
C THR A 341 7.51 -2.81 -8.22
N SER A 342 6.25 -2.42 -8.02
CA SER A 342 5.29 -3.19 -7.19
C SER A 342 4.82 -4.52 -7.78
N SER A 343 5.21 -4.91 -9.00
CA SER A 343 4.81 -6.19 -9.58
C SER A 343 5.90 -6.80 -10.46
N SER A 344 6.14 -8.10 -10.25
CA SER A 344 7.07 -8.89 -11.07
C SER A 344 6.62 -8.85 -12.54
N GLY A 345 7.43 -8.22 -13.39
CA GLY A 345 7.17 -8.05 -14.82
C GLY A 345 6.76 -6.64 -15.26
N ARG A 346 6.35 -5.76 -14.34
CA ARG A 346 5.97 -4.38 -14.71
C ARG A 346 7.16 -3.53 -15.17
N VAL A 347 8.34 -3.75 -14.60
CA VAL A 347 9.60 -3.13 -15.08
C VAL A 347 9.82 -3.43 -16.56
N ALA A 348 9.71 -4.70 -16.97
CA ALA A 348 9.88 -5.11 -18.36
C ALA A 348 8.80 -4.51 -19.28
N ALA A 349 7.55 -4.46 -18.81
CA ALA A 349 6.45 -3.83 -19.56
C ALA A 349 6.70 -2.33 -19.79
N VAL A 350 7.17 -1.60 -18.78
CA VAL A 350 7.52 -0.17 -18.90
C VAL A 350 8.72 0.02 -19.83
N GLN A 351 9.75 -0.85 -19.75
CA GLN A 351 10.91 -0.80 -20.64
C GLN A 351 10.56 -0.92 -22.13
N ALA A 352 9.46 -1.59 -22.45
CA ALA A 352 8.98 -1.74 -23.83
C ALA A 352 8.22 -0.51 -24.36
N THR A 353 8.00 0.52 -23.55
CA THR A 353 7.25 1.72 -23.96
C THR A 353 8.14 2.80 -24.59
N ASP A 354 7.57 3.59 -25.50
CA ASP A 354 8.24 4.79 -26.05
C ASP A 354 8.56 5.81 -24.95
N GLY A 355 7.71 5.91 -23.92
CA GLY A 355 7.93 6.78 -22.77
C GLY A 355 9.23 6.43 -22.03
N TYR A 356 9.54 5.15 -21.87
CA TYR A 356 10.80 4.71 -21.26
C TYR A 356 11.99 4.98 -22.17
N ALA A 357 11.87 4.78 -23.48
CA ALA A 357 12.94 5.12 -24.43
C ALA A 357 13.30 6.62 -24.35
N LYS A 358 12.29 7.50 -24.30
CA LYS A 358 12.48 8.95 -24.09
C LYS A 358 13.13 9.25 -22.73
N LEU A 359 12.72 8.57 -21.67
CA LEU A 359 13.30 8.71 -20.33
C LEU A 359 14.78 8.33 -20.32
N ALA A 360 15.12 7.17 -20.87
CA ALA A 360 16.50 6.70 -20.95
C ALA A 360 17.39 7.65 -21.77
N GLN A 361 16.86 8.25 -22.83
CA GLN A 361 17.57 9.21 -23.66
C GLN A 361 17.76 10.57 -22.97
N LYS A 362 16.68 11.12 -22.38
CA LYS A 362 16.68 12.50 -21.86
C LYS A 362 17.18 12.60 -20.41
N ARG A 363 16.96 11.56 -19.60
CA ARG A 363 17.19 11.54 -18.14
C ARG A 363 17.65 10.14 -17.68
N PRO A 364 18.85 9.70 -18.09
CA PRO A 364 19.33 8.34 -17.85
C PRO A 364 19.48 7.96 -16.38
N HIS A 365 19.65 8.94 -15.48
CA HIS A 365 19.69 8.69 -14.03
C HIS A 365 18.39 8.08 -13.51
N LEU A 366 17.25 8.40 -14.13
CA LEU A 366 15.96 7.82 -13.75
C LEU A 366 15.87 6.32 -14.06
N ALA A 367 16.60 5.84 -15.07
CA ALA A 367 16.71 4.40 -15.32
C ALA A 367 17.51 3.70 -14.21
N LEU A 368 18.56 4.35 -13.70
CA LEU A 368 19.32 3.87 -12.55
C LEU A 368 18.47 3.87 -11.27
N ASP A 369 17.64 4.89 -11.06
CA ASP A 369 16.72 4.94 -9.91
C ASP A 369 15.69 3.81 -9.95
N ILE A 370 15.15 3.50 -11.13
CA ILE A 370 14.24 2.36 -11.33
C ILE A 370 14.96 1.06 -10.96
N LEU A 371 16.18 0.85 -11.43
CA LEU A 371 16.98 -0.34 -11.13
C LEU A 371 17.31 -0.44 -9.64
N ALA A 372 17.75 0.65 -9.02
CA ALA A 372 18.08 0.69 -7.59
C ALA A 372 16.83 0.43 -6.71
N THR A 373 15.66 0.90 -7.14
CA THR A 373 14.39 0.64 -6.45
C THR A 373 13.91 -0.79 -6.64
N ALA A 374 14.13 -1.37 -7.83
CA ALA A 374 13.75 -2.76 -8.13
C ALA A 374 14.67 -3.78 -7.44
N PHE A 375 15.94 -3.44 -7.29
CA PHE A 375 16.99 -4.29 -6.72
C PHE A 375 17.78 -3.48 -5.67
N PRO A 376 17.19 -3.21 -4.50
CA PRO A 376 17.91 -2.52 -3.44
C PRO A 376 19.13 -3.36 -3.03
N PRO A 377 20.28 -2.73 -2.76
CA PRO A 377 21.46 -3.46 -2.31
C PRO A 377 21.11 -4.25 -1.05
N THR A 378 21.37 -5.55 -1.05
CA THR A 378 21.30 -6.37 0.16
C THR A 378 22.22 -5.74 1.19
N THR A 379 21.63 -5.13 2.22
CA THR A 379 22.37 -4.77 3.42
C THR A 379 22.96 -6.06 3.96
N VAL A 380 24.27 -6.22 3.81
CA VAL A 380 25.02 -7.22 4.56
C VAL A 380 24.88 -6.76 6.00
N GLU A 381 23.97 -7.37 6.75
CA GLU A 381 24.02 -7.29 8.20
C GLU A 381 25.38 -7.85 8.60
N THR A 382 26.26 -6.94 9.00
CA THR A 382 27.54 -7.29 9.61
C THR A 382 27.20 -8.08 10.87
N ILE A 383 27.22 -9.40 10.76
CA ILE A 383 27.24 -10.29 11.92
C ILE A 383 28.54 -9.96 12.64
N ALA A 384 28.43 -9.15 13.69
CA ALA A 384 29.52 -8.94 14.63
C ALA A 384 29.80 -10.30 15.29
N VAL A 385 30.95 -10.86 14.96
CA VAL A 385 31.50 -12.10 15.53
C VAL A 385 31.90 -11.86 16.99
#